data_AF-A0A804UBV6-F1
#
_entry.id   AF-A0A804UBV6-F1
#
_cell.length_a   1.000
_cell.length_b   1.000
_cell.length_c   1.000
_cell.angle_alpha   90.00
_cell.angle_beta   90.00
_cell.angle_gamma   90.00
#
_symmetry.space_group_name_H-M   'P 1'
#
loop_
_entity.id
_entity.type
_entity.pdbx_description
1 polymer ?
#
loop_
_entity_poly.entity_id
_entity_poly.type
_entity_poly.pdbx_seq_one_letter_code
_entity_poly.pdbx_strand_id
1 'polypeptide(L)'
;MRAGPGTASFHALDDPEPDDKKAQAPLGKPRALLRRAHHRFCPGPAQSALLLLLPVLALAALLMRGGDGGHHLALLAAAAGFALAAAAAVARLRGACPPSPALEASVRWFIGEDDDEEQRDWKRRAGLGLGLGLGRRAEVREGVEFYSNGDRYEGEFHGGRCSGSGVYSFFGKGKYEGDWVDGKYDGHDVESWARGSRYRGQYRQGLRHGHGVYRFYSGD
;
A
#
# COMPACT_ATOMS: atom_id res chain seq x y z
N MET A 1 -13.16 -15.84 75.14
CA MET A 1 -12.52 -14.82 74.28
C MET A 1 -13.26 -14.79 72.95
N ARG A 2 -13.88 -13.66 72.59
CA ARG A 2 -14.61 -13.46 71.32
C ARG A 2 -13.61 -13.11 70.22
N ALA A 3 -13.60 -13.86 69.12
CA ALA A 3 -12.96 -13.46 67.87
C ALA A 3 -14.07 -13.14 66.86
N GLY A 4 -14.25 -11.86 66.55
CA GLY A 4 -15.18 -11.38 65.52
C GLY A 4 -14.53 -11.37 64.14
N PRO A 5 -15.28 -11.64 63.05
CA PRO A 5 -14.73 -11.76 61.70
C PRO A 5 -14.44 -10.39 61.07
N GLY A 6 -13.26 -10.27 60.47
CA GLY A 6 -12.80 -9.08 59.75
C GLY A 6 -13.55 -8.89 58.43
N THR A 7 -14.20 -7.74 58.30
CA THR A 7 -14.79 -7.22 57.07
C THR A 7 -13.80 -6.23 56.46
N ALA A 8 -13.04 -6.66 55.45
CA ALA A 8 -12.23 -5.77 54.62
C ALA A 8 -13.05 -5.39 53.38
N SER A 9 -13.73 -4.25 53.47
CA SER A 9 -14.30 -3.54 52.32
C SER A 9 -13.18 -2.73 51.68
N PHE A 10 -12.71 -3.16 50.50
CA PHE A 10 -11.71 -2.44 49.72
C PHE A 10 -12.46 -1.45 48.82
N HIS A 11 -12.43 -0.17 49.20
CA HIS A 11 -12.92 0.95 48.41
C HIS A 11 -12.18 0.99 47.06
N ALA A 12 -12.93 0.84 45.97
CA ALA A 12 -12.41 1.10 44.63
C ALA A 12 -11.98 2.57 44.56
N LEU A 13 -10.73 2.80 44.22
CA LEU A 13 -10.22 4.12 43.89
C LEU A 13 -10.85 4.51 42.55
N ASP A 14 -11.69 5.54 42.55
CA ASP A 14 -12.19 6.18 41.33
C ASP A 14 -10.98 6.71 40.53
N ASP A 15 -10.68 6.06 39.41
CA ASP A 15 -9.70 6.53 38.44
C ASP A 15 -10.19 7.87 37.84
N PRO A 16 -9.33 8.91 37.73
CA PRO A 16 -9.74 10.24 37.33
C PRO A 16 -10.21 10.29 35.87
N GLU A 17 -11.41 10.85 35.68
CA GLU A 17 -12.04 11.12 34.40
C GLU A 17 -11.14 12.04 33.53
N PRO A 18 -10.89 11.69 32.26
CA PRO A 18 -9.94 12.41 31.41
C PRO A 18 -10.47 13.80 31.02
N ASP A 19 -9.64 14.83 31.24
CA ASP A 19 -9.88 16.22 30.82
C ASP A 19 -10.15 16.30 29.29
N ASP A 20 -11.43 16.37 28.90
CA ASP A 20 -11.94 16.54 27.53
C ASP A 20 -11.65 17.93 26.92
N LYS A 21 -10.43 18.46 27.09
CA LYS A 21 -10.03 19.79 26.60
C LYS A 21 -8.81 19.84 25.69
N LYS A 22 -8.46 18.77 24.99
CA LYS A 22 -7.61 18.91 23.79
C LYS A 22 -8.48 19.16 22.56
N ALA A 23 -8.89 20.42 22.45
CA ALA A 23 -9.58 20.97 21.31
C ALA A 23 -8.97 20.50 19.98
N GLN A 24 -9.83 19.98 19.12
CA GLN A 24 -9.55 19.72 17.72
C GLN A 24 -9.05 21.01 17.06
N ALA A 25 -7.74 21.10 16.84
CA ALA A 25 -7.21 22.08 15.91
C ALA A 25 -7.77 21.74 14.51
N PRO A 26 -8.29 22.71 13.76
CA PRO A 26 -8.95 22.43 12.48
C PRO A 26 -7.97 21.79 11.51
N LEU A 27 -8.33 20.59 11.03
CA LEU A 27 -7.71 19.86 9.95
C LEU A 27 -7.65 20.74 8.69
N GLY A 28 -6.54 21.47 8.53
CA GLY A 28 -6.13 21.99 7.24
C GLY A 28 -5.97 20.81 6.29
N LYS A 29 -6.72 20.83 5.19
CA LYS A 29 -6.68 19.81 4.13
C LYS A 29 -5.21 19.47 3.83
N PRO A 30 -4.82 18.18 3.83
CA PRO A 30 -3.44 17.80 3.56
C PRO A 30 -3.06 18.37 2.20
N ARG A 31 -2.02 19.19 2.19
CA ARG A 31 -1.34 19.60 0.96
C ARG A 31 -0.75 18.34 0.36
N ALA A 32 -1.54 17.67 -0.48
CA ALA A 32 -1.05 16.65 -1.39
C ALA A 32 0.13 17.28 -2.14
N LEU A 33 1.34 16.83 -1.82
CA LEU A 33 2.52 17.08 -2.63
C LEU A 33 2.25 16.37 -3.96
N LEU A 34 1.56 17.10 -4.83
CA LEU A 34 1.24 16.73 -6.19
C LEU A 34 2.59 16.64 -6.91
N ARG A 35 3.26 15.49 -6.78
CA ARG A 35 4.34 15.12 -7.68
C ARG A 35 3.71 15.15 -9.06
N ARG A 36 4.02 16.23 -9.80
CA ARG A 36 3.73 16.40 -11.21
C ARG A 36 4.26 15.16 -11.92
N ALA A 37 3.41 14.14 -12.08
CA ALA A 37 3.59 13.16 -13.11
C ALA A 37 3.54 13.98 -14.40
N HIS A 38 4.69 14.12 -15.05
CA HIS A 38 4.74 14.66 -16.39
C HIS A 38 3.77 13.84 -17.22
N HIS A 39 2.60 14.42 -17.52
CA HIS A 39 1.70 13.93 -18.55
C HIS A 39 2.53 13.90 -19.82
N ARG A 40 3.05 12.72 -20.15
CA ARG A 40 3.57 12.47 -21.49
C ARG A 40 2.39 12.73 -22.40
N PHE A 41 2.49 13.80 -23.18
CA PHE A 41 1.55 14.18 -24.23
C PHE A 41 1.13 12.92 -24.97
N CYS A 42 -0.12 12.48 -24.76
CA CYS A 42 -0.76 11.51 -25.62
C CYS A 42 -1.29 12.30 -26.82
N PRO A 43 -0.67 12.21 -28.02
CA PRO A 43 -1.25 12.82 -29.19
C PRO A 43 -2.60 12.13 -29.46
N GLY A 44 -3.68 12.93 -29.44
CA GLY A 44 -5.03 12.44 -29.63
C GLY A 44 -5.21 11.77 -31.00
N PRO A 45 -6.26 10.93 -31.17
CA PRO A 45 -6.47 10.12 -32.37
C PRO A 45 -6.58 10.93 -33.68
N ALA A 46 -6.78 12.25 -33.60
CA ALA A 46 -6.76 13.13 -34.77
C ALA A 46 -5.37 13.28 -35.42
N GLN A 47 -4.27 13.12 -34.66
CA GLN A 47 -2.91 13.25 -35.21
C GLN A 47 -2.41 11.97 -35.90
N SER A 48 -2.97 10.81 -35.55
CA SER A 48 -2.62 9.52 -36.15
C SER A 48 -3.05 9.43 -37.62
N ALA A 49 -4.16 10.07 -38.00
CA ALA A 49 -4.63 10.10 -39.38
C ALA A 49 -3.66 10.85 -40.32
N LEU A 50 -3.04 11.94 -39.84
CA LEU A 50 -2.12 12.74 -40.65
C LEU A 50 -0.80 11.99 -40.92
N LEU A 51 -0.33 11.19 -39.97
CA LEU A 51 0.88 10.36 -40.14
C LEU A 51 0.67 9.19 -41.12
N LEU A 52 -0.57 8.69 -41.26
CA LEU A 52 -0.91 7.68 -42.26
C LEU A 52 -1.00 8.25 -43.68
N LEU A 53 -1.20 9.56 -43.85
CA LEU A 53 -1.25 10.19 -45.18
C LEU A 53 0.14 10.24 -45.84
N LEU A 54 1.21 10.42 -45.07
CA LEU A 54 2.58 10.50 -45.59
C LEU A 54 3.02 9.26 -46.40
N PRO A 55 2.85 8.01 -45.90
CA PRO A 55 3.18 6.83 -46.69
C PRO A 55 2.24 6.63 -47.88
N VAL A 56 0.96 7.01 -47.77
CA VAL A 56 0.00 6.95 -48.90
C VAL A 56 0.42 7.90 -50.02
N LEU A 57 0.84 9.12 -49.67
CA LEU A 57 1.37 10.11 -50.63
C LEU A 57 2.71 9.67 -51.23
N ALA A 58 3.60 9.08 -50.43
CA ALA A 58 4.86 8.52 -50.93
C ALA A 58 4.62 7.37 -51.91
N LEU A 59 3.66 6.47 -51.62
CA LEU A 59 3.26 5.38 -52.51
C LEU A 59 2.62 5.91 -53.80
N ALA A 60 1.72 6.90 -53.71
CA ALA A 60 1.13 7.55 -54.88
C ALA A 60 2.22 8.21 -55.74
N ALA A 61 3.17 8.93 -55.14
CA ALA A 61 4.29 9.53 -55.85
C ALA A 61 5.20 8.49 -56.54
N LEU A 62 5.39 7.33 -55.92
CA LEU A 62 6.17 6.23 -56.49
C LEU A 62 5.45 5.58 -57.68
N LEU A 63 4.13 5.37 -57.57
CA LEU A 63 3.29 4.84 -58.65
C LEU A 63 3.22 5.81 -59.84
N MET A 64 3.17 7.11 -59.58
CA MET A 64 3.19 8.14 -60.62
C MET A 64 4.56 8.30 -61.29
N ARG A 65 5.65 7.83 -60.66
CA ARG A 65 7.02 8.04 -61.15
C ARG A 65 7.64 6.81 -61.84
N GLY A 66 7.09 5.62 -61.66
CA GLY A 66 7.74 4.38 -62.06
C GLY A 66 7.00 3.59 -63.12
N GLY A 67 6.97 4.10 -64.35
CA GLY A 67 6.91 3.24 -65.54
C GLY A 67 8.26 2.53 -65.72
N ASP A 68 8.21 1.30 -66.23
CA ASP A 68 9.30 0.37 -66.55
C ASP A 68 9.93 -0.47 -65.40
N GLY A 69 9.51 -1.75 -65.38
CA GLY A 69 10.37 -2.91 -65.05
C GLY A 69 10.56 -3.30 -63.59
N GLY A 70 10.41 -2.39 -62.63
CA GLY A 70 10.76 -2.64 -61.21
C GLY A 70 9.65 -3.21 -60.31
N HIS A 71 8.44 -3.45 -60.84
CA HIS A 71 7.24 -3.67 -60.01
C HIS A 71 7.34 -4.86 -59.05
N HIS A 72 7.99 -5.96 -59.44
CA HIS A 72 8.11 -7.15 -58.58
C HIS A 72 9.01 -6.89 -57.34
N LEU A 73 10.15 -6.21 -57.55
CA LEU A 73 11.06 -5.85 -56.46
C LEU A 73 10.40 -4.81 -55.53
N ALA A 74 9.67 -3.86 -56.11
CA ALA A 74 8.89 -2.88 -55.37
C ALA A 74 7.78 -3.54 -54.52
N LEU A 75 7.09 -4.56 -55.07
CA LEU A 75 6.07 -5.33 -54.36
C LEU A 75 6.67 -6.12 -53.18
N LEU A 76 7.81 -6.78 -53.39
CA LEU A 76 8.51 -7.51 -52.32
C LEU A 76 8.99 -6.56 -51.22
N ALA A 77 9.55 -5.42 -51.58
CA ALA A 77 9.97 -4.40 -50.62
C ALA A 77 8.78 -3.85 -49.82
N ALA A 78 7.64 -3.62 -50.48
CA ALA A 78 6.41 -3.19 -49.82
C ALA A 78 5.87 -4.25 -48.83
N ALA A 79 5.82 -5.52 -49.24
CA ALA A 79 5.36 -6.61 -48.39
C ALA A 79 6.26 -6.78 -47.15
N ALA A 80 7.59 -6.68 -47.31
CA ALA A 80 8.53 -6.71 -46.20
C ALA A 80 8.33 -5.51 -45.24
N GLY A 81 8.07 -4.32 -45.79
CA GLY A 81 7.73 -3.12 -45.01
C GLY A 81 6.45 -3.29 -44.18
N PHE A 82 5.38 -3.86 -44.77
CA PHE A 82 4.14 -4.17 -44.06
C PHE A 82 4.35 -5.21 -42.95
N ALA A 83 5.11 -6.28 -43.22
CA ALA A 83 5.40 -7.30 -42.23
C ALA A 83 6.18 -6.73 -41.02
N LEU A 84 7.17 -5.87 -41.28
CA LEU A 84 7.95 -5.20 -40.24
C LEU A 84 7.10 -4.21 -39.43
N ALA A 85 6.22 -3.46 -40.10
CA ALA A 85 5.28 -2.56 -39.45
C ALA A 85 4.26 -3.31 -38.58
N ALA A 86 3.73 -4.44 -39.06
CA ALA A 86 2.83 -5.30 -38.31
C ALA A 86 3.53 -5.91 -37.08
N ALA A 87 4.76 -6.42 -37.24
CA ALA A 87 5.56 -6.93 -36.13
C ALA A 87 5.85 -5.85 -35.07
N ALA A 88 6.17 -4.63 -35.53
CA ALA A 88 6.34 -3.48 -34.64
C ALA A 88 5.04 -3.15 -33.90
N ALA A 89 3.88 -3.15 -34.57
CA ALA A 89 2.58 -2.91 -33.95
C ALA A 89 2.24 -3.96 -32.88
N VAL A 90 2.50 -5.25 -33.15
CA VAL A 90 2.31 -6.32 -32.15
C VAL A 90 3.23 -6.15 -30.95
N ALA A 91 4.49 -5.74 -31.16
CA ALA A 91 5.41 -5.42 -30.07
C ALA A 91 4.91 -4.25 -29.20
N ARG A 92 4.26 -3.24 -29.80
CA ARG A 92 3.61 -2.15 -29.05
C ARG A 92 2.43 -2.65 -28.23
N LEU A 93 1.64 -3.59 -28.73
CA LEU A 93 0.49 -4.14 -28.00
C LEU A 93 0.91 -5.00 -26.80
N ARG A 94 1.99 -5.80 -26.90
CA ARG A 94 2.52 -6.54 -25.74
C ARG A 94 3.10 -5.64 -24.66
N GLY A 95 3.63 -4.47 -25.04
CA GLY A 95 4.04 -3.43 -24.10
C GLY A 95 2.90 -2.55 -23.57
N ALA A 96 1.67 -2.73 -24.09
CA ALA A 96 0.51 -1.92 -23.77
C ALA A 96 -0.54 -2.68 -22.95
N CYS A 97 -0.13 -3.69 -22.17
CA CYS A 97 -0.90 -3.96 -20.96
C CYS A 97 -0.69 -2.74 -20.07
N PRO A 98 -1.71 -1.87 -19.86
CA PRO A 98 -1.56 -0.83 -18.85
C PRO A 98 -1.18 -1.55 -17.54
N PRO A 99 -0.32 -0.97 -16.67
CA PRO A 99 -0.23 -1.51 -15.34
C PRO A 99 -1.67 -1.60 -14.83
N SER A 100 -2.11 -2.81 -14.45
CA SER A 100 -3.36 -2.97 -13.70
C SER A 100 -3.40 -1.82 -12.70
N PRO A 101 -4.50 -1.03 -12.62
CA PRO A 101 -4.54 0.15 -11.77
C PRO A 101 -3.97 -0.29 -10.44
N ALA A 102 -2.82 0.30 -10.09
CA ALA A 102 -2.09 -0.08 -8.89
C ALA A 102 -3.14 -0.01 -7.79
N LEU A 103 -3.52 -1.17 -7.23
CA LEU A 103 -4.45 -1.27 -6.10
C LEU A 103 -4.09 -0.10 -5.20
N GLU A 104 -5.02 0.84 -5.03
CA GLU A 104 -4.73 2.14 -4.41
C GLU A 104 -3.86 1.88 -3.19
N ALA A 105 -2.61 2.37 -3.24
CA ALA A 105 -1.64 2.05 -2.22
C ALA A 105 -2.21 2.46 -0.87
N SER A 106 -2.04 1.61 0.15
CA SER A 106 -2.53 1.89 1.48
C SER A 106 -1.98 3.24 1.99
N VAL A 107 -2.84 4.03 2.61
CA VAL A 107 -2.46 5.33 3.17
C VAL A 107 -2.01 5.10 4.61
N ARG A 108 -0.74 5.40 4.91
CA ARG A 108 -0.17 5.19 6.24
C ARG A 108 0.16 6.51 6.94
N TRP A 109 -0.24 6.61 8.19
CA TRP A 109 0.00 7.71 9.11
C TRP A 109 0.86 7.19 10.25
N PHE A 110 1.89 7.91 10.65
CA PHE A 110 2.74 7.52 11.78
C PHE A 110 2.70 8.60 12.86
N ILE A 111 2.75 8.16 14.11
CA ILE A 111 2.89 9.02 15.28
C ILE A 111 4.39 9.18 15.55
N GLY A 112 4.84 10.43 15.59
CA GLY A 112 6.25 10.79 15.80
C GLY A 112 6.76 11.73 14.71
N GLU A 113 7.89 12.38 15.02
CA GLU A 113 8.62 13.18 14.05
C GLU A 113 9.45 12.23 13.17
N ASP A 114 9.66 12.57 11.90
CA ASP A 114 10.61 11.82 11.07
C ASP A 114 12.01 12.11 11.63
N ASP A 115 12.55 11.22 12.47
CA ASP A 115 13.90 11.31 13.08
C ASP A 115 15.06 11.32 12.06
N ASP A 116 14.77 11.61 10.79
CA ASP A 116 15.72 11.83 9.71
C ASP A 116 16.77 12.88 10.11
N GLU A 117 16.45 13.87 10.93
CA GLU A 117 17.43 14.88 11.32
C GLU A 117 18.55 14.32 12.20
N GLU A 118 18.24 13.54 13.25
CA GLU A 118 19.27 13.00 14.14
C GLU A 118 20.16 11.98 13.43
N GLN A 119 19.59 11.10 12.59
CA GLN A 119 20.39 10.14 11.81
C GLN A 119 21.24 10.81 10.71
N ARG A 120 20.70 11.85 10.04
CA ARG A 120 21.46 12.60 9.05
C ARG A 120 22.55 13.43 9.71
N ASP A 121 22.30 13.95 10.90
CA ASP A 121 23.30 14.67 11.68
C ASP A 121 24.40 13.73 12.19
N TRP A 122 24.08 12.54 12.70
CA TRP A 122 25.10 11.53 13.03
C TRP A 122 26.01 11.23 11.83
N LYS A 123 25.46 11.02 10.62
CA LYS A 123 26.29 10.79 9.41
C LYS A 123 27.17 11.98 9.04
N ARG A 124 26.70 13.20 9.28
CA ARG A 124 27.48 14.43 9.04
C ARG A 124 28.55 14.65 10.10
N ARG A 125 28.18 14.46 11.37
CA ARG A 125 29.01 14.66 12.56
C ARG A 125 30.07 13.57 12.70
N ALA A 126 29.76 12.33 12.30
CA ALA A 126 30.69 11.22 12.40
C ALA A 126 31.89 11.34 11.44
N GLY A 127 31.86 12.20 10.42
CA GLY A 127 33.04 12.70 9.68
C GLY A 127 34.05 11.68 9.14
N LEU A 128 33.78 10.38 9.24
CA LEU A 128 34.76 9.31 9.13
C LEU A 128 34.09 8.12 8.47
N GLY A 129 34.51 7.86 7.23
CA GLY A 129 34.15 6.70 6.43
C GLY A 129 34.73 5.38 6.95
N LEU A 130 34.66 5.12 8.25
CA LEU A 130 34.88 3.80 8.84
C LEU A 130 33.55 3.26 9.33
N GLY A 131 32.81 2.69 8.38
CA GLY A 131 31.53 2.02 8.58
C GLY A 131 31.68 0.76 9.44
N LEU A 132 31.85 0.94 10.74
CA LEU A 132 31.41 -0.05 11.70
C LEU A 132 29.89 0.04 11.72
N GLY A 133 29.28 -0.75 10.85
CA GLY A 133 27.83 -0.89 10.68
C GLY A 133 27.18 -1.44 11.94
N LEU A 134 27.10 -0.60 12.97
CA LEU A 134 26.10 -0.72 14.03
C LEU A 134 24.76 -0.76 13.31
N GLY A 135 24.20 -1.97 13.23
CA GLY A 135 23.03 -2.28 12.45
C GLY A 135 21.98 -1.22 12.66
N ARG A 136 21.38 -0.73 11.57
CA ARG A 136 20.22 0.16 11.66
C ARG A 136 19.23 -0.53 12.59
N ARG A 137 19.04 0.05 13.78
CA ARG A 137 18.03 -0.41 14.73
C ARG A 137 16.73 -0.51 13.95
N ALA A 138 16.05 -1.66 14.03
CA ALA A 138 14.78 -1.85 13.35
C ALA A 138 13.88 -0.67 13.73
N GLU A 139 13.49 0.13 12.73
CA GLU A 139 12.65 1.31 12.93
C GLU A 139 11.28 0.80 13.35
N VAL A 140 11.00 0.94 14.65
CA VAL A 140 9.71 0.67 15.28
C VAL A 140 8.96 1.98 15.35
N ARG A 141 7.76 2.04 14.78
CA ARG A 141 6.89 3.23 14.76
C ARG A 141 5.48 2.83 15.11
N GLU A 142 4.74 3.72 15.75
CA GLU A 142 3.30 3.57 15.92
C GLU A 142 2.56 4.31 14.81
N GLY A 143 1.44 3.79 14.34
CA GLY A 143 0.71 4.43 13.26
C GLY A 143 -0.63 3.80 12.92
N VAL A 144 -1.25 4.34 11.86
CA VAL A 144 -2.50 3.89 11.29
C VAL A 144 -2.33 3.67 9.79
N GLU A 145 -2.68 2.48 9.29
CA GLU A 145 -2.70 2.16 7.86
C GLU A 145 -4.12 1.91 7.39
N PHE A 146 -4.56 2.67 6.39
CA PHE A 146 -5.85 2.49 5.72
C PHE A 146 -5.65 1.70 4.42
N TYR A 147 -6.35 0.59 4.30
CA TYR A 147 -6.31 -0.27 3.12
C TYR A 147 -7.37 0.13 2.10
N SER A 148 -7.13 -0.15 0.82
CA SER A 148 -8.05 0.16 -0.27
C SER A 148 -9.40 -0.57 -0.18
N ASN A 149 -9.49 -1.62 0.65
CA ASN A 149 -10.73 -2.35 0.91
C ASN A 149 -11.58 -1.72 2.04
N GLY A 150 -11.12 -0.62 2.65
CA GLY A 150 -11.78 0.06 3.77
C GLY A 150 -11.35 -0.44 5.16
N ASP A 151 -10.50 -1.46 5.23
CA ASP A 151 -9.95 -1.91 6.51
C ASP A 151 -8.94 -0.89 7.05
N ARG A 152 -8.74 -0.90 8.37
CA ARG A 152 -7.68 -0.11 9.00
C ARG A 152 -6.89 -0.92 10.01
N TYR A 153 -5.59 -0.69 10.05
CA TYR A 153 -4.71 -1.18 11.10
C TYR A 153 -4.24 -0.01 11.95
N GLU A 154 -4.25 -0.16 13.27
CA GLU A 154 -3.74 0.79 14.26
C GLU A 154 -2.75 0.06 15.16
N GLY A 155 -1.48 0.46 15.21
CA GLY A 155 -0.49 -0.20 16.05
C GLY A 155 0.94 -0.01 15.60
N GLU A 156 1.78 -0.97 15.98
CA GLU A 156 3.22 -0.93 15.75
C GLU A 156 3.62 -1.38 14.33
N PHE A 157 4.69 -0.77 13.82
CA PHE A 157 5.29 -1.03 12.52
C PHE A 157 6.78 -1.23 12.67
N HIS A 158 7.28 -2.40 12.27
CA HIS A 158 8.71 -2.68 12.22
C HIS A 158 9.17 -2.73 10.75
N GLY A 159 10.08 -1.84 10.36
CA GLY A 159 10.59 -1.80 8.98
C GLY A 159 9.48 -1.58 7.93
N GLY A 160 8.43 -0.85 8.31
CA GLY A 160 7.29 -0.55 7.45
C GLY A 160 6.29 -1.70 7.25
N ARG A 161 6.29 -2.72 8.10
CA ARG A 161 5.26 -3.77 8.15
C ARG A 161 4.61 -3.79 9.54
N CYS A 162 3.31 -4.08 9.60
CA CYS A 162 2.60 -4.26 10.87
C CYS A 162 3.27 -5.37 11.68
N SER A 163 3.78 -5.03 12.85
CA SER A 163 4.56 -5.93 13.71
C SER A 163 4.50 -5.40 15.13
N GLY A 164 4.46 -6.27 16.15
CA GLY A 164 4.20 -5.88 17.53
C GLY A 164 2.71 -5.91 17.84
N SER A 165 2.24 -5.12 18.81
CA SER A 165 0.82 -5.10 19.17
C SER A 165 0.03 -4.14 18.28
N GLY A 166 -1.21 -4.51 17.95
CA GLY A 166 -2.09 -3.64 17.17
C GLY A 166 -3.50 -4.18 16.96
N VAL A 167 -4.35 -3.30 16.45
CA VAL A 167 -5.77 -3.52 16.20
C VAL A 167 -6.06 -3.40 14.71
N TYR A 168 -6.64 -4.44 14.12
CA TYR A 168 -7.12 -4.42 12.74
C TYR A 168 -8.64 -4.40 12.72
N SER A 169 -9.22 -3.34 12.19
CA SER A 169 -10.66 -3.21 12.00
C SER A 169 -11.03 -3.64 10.59
N PHE A 170 -11.78 -4.74 10.50
CA PHE A 170 -12.37 -5.20 9.25
C PHE A 170 -13.61 -4.37 8.93
N PHE A 171 -13.63 -3.74 7.76
CA PHE A 171 -14.74 -2.90 7.33
C PHE A 171 -16.07 -3.67 7.37
N GLY A 172 -16.93 -3.29 8.32
CA GLY A 172 -18.26 -3.89 8.51
C GLY A 172 -18.29 -5.31 9.06
N LYS A 173 -17.16 -5.94 9.43
CA LYS A 173 -17.13 -7.34 9.89
C LYS A 173 -16.75 -7.52 11.35
N GLY A 174 -15.85 -6.69 11.86
CA GLY A 174 -15.28 -6.92 13.18
C GLY A 174 -13.95 -6.24 13.41
N LYS A 175 -13.26 -6.65 14.48
CA LYS A 175 -11.90 -6.23 14.78
C LYS A 175 -11.07 -7.39 15.31
N TYR A 176 -9.78 -7.36 15.01
CA TYR A 176 -8.76 -8.21 15.59
C TYR A 176 -7.88 -7.34 16.48
N GLU A 177 -7.59 -7.80 17.69
CA GLU A 177 -6.69 -7.16 18.65
C GLU A 177 -5.64 -8.18 19.07
N GLY A 178 -4.37 -7.87 18.85
CA GLY A 178 -3.33 -8.85 19.13
C GLY A 178 -1.94 -8.49 18.64
N ASP A 179 -1.09 -9.51 18.65
CA ASP A 179 0.28 -9.48 18.20
C ASP A 179 0.40 -9.76 16.70
N TRP A 180 1.37 -9.09 16.11
CA TRP A 180 1.65 -9.06 14.68
C TRP A 180 3.11 -9.37 14.43
N VAL A 181 3.37 -10.17 13.41
CA VAL A 181 4.71 -10.41 12.88
C VAL A 181 4.64 -10.30 11.36
N ASP A 182 5.32 -9.31 10.81
CA ASP A 182 5.48 -9.13 9.36
C ASP A 182 4.14 -9.08 8.59
N GLY A 183 3.14 -8.40 9.16
CA GLY A 183 1.81 -8.24 8.57
C GLY A 183 0.86 -9.40 8.80
N LYS A 184 1.18 -10.34 9.69
CA LYS A 184 0.33 -11.48 10.03
C LYS A 184 0.09 -11.58 11.54
N TYR A 185 -1.11 -12.05 11.90
CA TYR A 185 -1.46 -12.46 13.25
C TYR A 185 -0.52 -13.57 13.74
N ASP A 186 0.13 -13.38 14.88
CA ASP A 186 1.00 -14.39 15.49
C ASP A 186 1.07 -14.12 17.00
N GLY A 187 0.50 -15.01 17.82
CA GLY A 187 0.37 -14.73 19.26
C GLY A 187 -0.85 -15.33 19.93
N HIS A 188 -1.33 -14.67 21.00
CA HIS A 188 -2.57 -14.97 21.70
C HIS A 188 -3.50 -13.76 21.67
N ASP A 189 -4.56 -13.85 20.89
CA ASP A 189 -5.23 -12.66 20.39
C ASP A 189 -6.74 -12.78 20.46
N VAL A 190 -7.43 -11.66 20.25
CA VAL A 190 -8.89 -11.56 20.28
C VAL A 190 -9.43 -11.10 18.95
N GLU A 191 -10.24 -11.93 18.32
CA GLU A 191 -11.01 -11.57 17.13
C GLU A 191 -12.48 -11.43 17.52
N SER A 192 -13.07 -10.27 17.23
CA SER A 192 -14.47 -9.97 17.47
C SER A 192 -15.20 -9.78 16.15
N TRP A 193 -16.35 -10.42 15.96
CA TRP A 193 -17.14 -10.35 14.74
C TRP A 193 -18.51 -9.71 14.96
N ALA A 194 -19.30 -9.66 13.88
CA ALA A 194 -20.69 -9.28 13.87
C ALA A 194 -21.46 -9.84 15.06
N ARG A 195 -22.30 -8.97 15.63
CA ARG A 195 -23.13 -9.24 16.81
C ARG A 195 -22.31 -9.52 18.08
N GLY A 196 -21.00 -9.29 18.16
CA GLY A 196 -20.26 -9.40 19.43
C GLY A 196 -19.80 -10.83 19.78
N SER A 197 -19.94 -11.79 18.87
CA SER A 197 -19.24 -13.07 18.97
C SER A 197 -17.73 -12.82 18.96
N ARG A 198 -16.98 -13.55 19.79
CA ARG A 198 -15.53 -13.38 19.91
C ARG A 198 -14.79 -14.70 20.00
N TYR A 199 -13.61 -14.76 19.43
CA TYR A 199 -12.63 -15.81 19.64
C TYR A 199 -11.43 -15.24 20.40
N ARG A 200 -11.02 -15.93 21.46
CA ARG A 200 -9.76 -15.65 22.17
C ARG A 200 -8.89 -16.89 22.10
N GLY A 201 -7.76 -16.84 21.43
CA GLY A 201 -6.92 -18.02 21.29
C GLY A 201 -5.61 -17.76 20.58
N GLN A 202 -4.90 -18.83 20.27
CA GLN A 202 -3.59 -18.75 19.63
C GLN A 202 -3.74 -18.48 18.13
N TYR A 203 -2.84 -17.69 17.58
CA TYR A 203 -2.67 -17.47 16.16
C TYR A 203 -1.23 -17.79 15.75
N ARG A 204 -1.08 -18.31 14.53
CA ARG A 204 0.23 -18.50 13.89
C ARG A 204 0.11 -18.21 12.40
N GLN A 205 0.96 -17.35 11.88
CA GLN A 205 1.01 -17.01 10.44
C GLN A 205 -0.36 -16.60 9.85
N GLY A 206 -1.17 -15.87 10.61
CA GLY A 206 -2.48 -15.39 10.15
C GLY A 206 -3.62 -16.39 10.32
N LEU A 207 -3.37 -17.57 10.88
CA LEU A 207 -4.37 -18.62 11.10
C LEU A 207 -4.57 -18.87 12.58
N ARG A 208 -5.81 -19.16 12.98
CA ARG A 208 -6.11 -19.70 14.32
C ARG A 208 -5.34 -21.01 14.51
N HIS A 209 -4.66 -21.13 15.64
CA HIS A 209 -3.83 -22.26 16.01
C HIS A 209 -4.11 -22.66 17.47
N GLY A 210 -3.59 -23.83 17.88
CA GLY A 210 -3.60 -24.25 19.28
C GLY A 210 -4.97 -24.22 19.95
N HIS A 211 -4.99 -23.75 21.21
CA HIS A 211 -6.21 -23.64 22.00
C HIS A 211 -6.81 -22.23 21.89
N GLY A 212 -8.14 -22.17 21.83
CA GLY A 212 -8.89 -20.93 21.92
C GLY A 212 -10.32 -21.15 22.38
N VAL A 213 -10.92 -20.10 22.92
CA VAL A 213 -12.30 -20.07 23.41
C VAL A 213 -13.12 -19.22 22.46
N TYR A 214 -14.12 -19.84 21.85
CA TYR A 214 -15.16 -19.14 21.11
C TYR A 214 -16.31 -18.81 22.06
N ARG A 215 -16.79 -17.57 22.05
CA ARG A 215 -18.05 -17.17 22.70
C ARG A 215 -19.00 -16.63 21.65
N PHE A 216 -20.18 -17.25 21.56
CA PHE A 216 -21.27 -16.75 20.75
C PHE A 216 -21.94 -15.58 21.44
N TYR A 217 -22.43 -14.60 20.65
CA TYR A 217 -23.26 -13.52 21.17
C TYR A 217 -24.46 -14.02 22.00
N SER A 218 -25.00 -15.19 21.64
CA SER A 218 -26.15 -15.79 22.32
C SER A 218 -25.88 -16.17 23.78
N GLY A 219 -24.64 -16.07 24.27
CA GLY A 219 -24.32 -16.23 25.69
C GLY A 219 -24.40 -17.66 26.22
N ASP A 220 -24.55 -18.66 25.33
CA ASP A 220 -24.54 -20.08 25.68
C ASP A 220 -23.14 -20.58 26.12
#